data_AF-H3BL56-F1
#
_entry.id   AF-H3BL56-F1
#
_cell.length_a   1.000
_cell.length_b   1.000
_cell.length_c   1.000
_cell.angle_alpha   90.00
_cell.angle_beta   90.00
_cell.angle_gamma   90.00
#
_symmetry.space_group_name_H-M   'P 1'
#
loop_
_entity.id
_entity.type
_entity.pdbx_description
1 polymer ?
#
loop_
_entity_poly.entity_id
_entity_poly.type
_entity_poly.pdbx_seq_one_letter_code
_entity_poly.pdbx_strand_id
1 'polypeptide(L)'
;MAAIRKKLVIVGDGACGKTCLLIVFSKDQFPEVYVPTVFENYIADIEVDGKQVELALWDTAGQEDYDRLRPLSYPDTDVILMCFSIDSPDSLENIPEKWTPEVKHFCPNVPIILVGNKKDLRQDEHTRRELAKMKQDQCLWLPRVLGQD
;
A
#
# COMPACT_ATOMS: atom_id res chain seq x y z
N MET A 1 -0.43 -9.88 -30.42
CA MET A 1 -0.64 -10.57 -29.13
C MET A 1 -1.59 -9.72 -28.32
N ALA A 2 -2.54 -10.31 -27.59
CA ALA A 2 -3.39 -9.53 -26.69
C ALA A 2 -2.52 -8.92 -25.58
N ALA A 3 -2.73 -7.64 -25.28
CA ALA A 3 -2.05 -6.99 -24.16
C ALA A 3 -2.44 -7.71 -22.85
N ILE A 4 -1.46 -7.98 -22.00
CA ILE A 4 -1.73 -8.54 -20.67
C ILE A 4 -2.32 -7.40 -19.85
N ARG A 5 -3.51 -7.60 -19.28
CA ARG A 5 -4.13 -6.62 -18.39
C ARG A 5 -4.15 -7.17 -16.98
N LYS A 6 -3.74 -6.34 -16.01
CA LYS A 6 -3.78 -6.69 -14.59
C LYS A 6 -4.36 -5.58 -13.75
N LYS A 7 -5.24 -5.93 -12.81
CA LYS A 7 -5.80 -5.04 -11.81
C LYS A 7 -5.03 -5.16 -10.50
N LEU A 8 -4.50 -4.05 -10.03
CA LEU A 8 -3.82 -3.91 -8.75
C LEU A 8 -4.66 -3.00 -7.85
N VAL A 9 -5.01 -3.48 -6.66
CA VAL A 9 -5.65 -2.66 -5.63
C VAL A 9 -4.66 -2.42 -4.49
N ILE A 10 -4.51 -1.16 -4.07
CA ILE A 10 -3.66 -0.79 -2.94
C ILE A 10 -4.53 -0.52 -1.70
N VAL A 11 -4.12 -1.05 -0.55
CA VAL A 11 -4.80 -0.89 0.75
C VAL A 11 -3.80 -0.62 1.86
N GLY A 12 -4.26 -0.18 3.03
CA GLY A 12 -3.42 0.23 4.14
C GLY A 12 -3.94 1.52 4.78
N ASP A 13 -3.36 1.88 5.92
CA ASP A 13 -3.84 3.00 6.74
C ASP A 13 -3.89 4.35 6.01
N GLY A 14 -4.69 5.27 6.57
CA GLY A 14 -4.65 6.67 6.17
C GLY A 14 -3.23 7.23 6.27
N ALA A 15 -2.85 8.10 5.33
CA ALA A 15 -1.54 8.78 5.32
C ALA A 15 -0.28 7.87 5.27
N CYS A 16 -0.42 6.55 5.05
CA CYS A 16 0.74 5.65 4.92
C CYS A 16 1.46 5.76 3.56
N GLY A 17 0.99 6.60 2.64
CA GLY A 17 1.66 6.93 1.37
C GLY A 17 1.22 6.15 0.13
N LYS A 18 0.04 5.49 0.15
CA LYS A 18 -0.52 4.73 -0.99
C LYS A 18 -0.59 5.55 -2.28
N THR A 19 -1.22 6.71 -2.21
CA THR A 19 -1.41 7.62 -3.35
C THR A 19 -0.09 8.14 -3.88
N CYS A 20 0.83 8.54 -3.00
CA CYS A 20 2.17 8.97 -3.42
C CYS A 20 2.93 7.86 -4.14
N LEU A 21 2.83 6.61 -3.66
CA LEU A 21 3.46 5.46 -4.29
C LEU A 21 2.94 5.25 -5.73
N LEU A 22 1.62 5.28 -5.93
CA LEU A 22 1.03 5.11 -7.25
C LEU A 22 1.33 6.28 -8.20
N ILE A 23 1.31 7.52 -7.69
CA ILE A 23 1.64 8.72 -8.48
C ILE A 23 3.10 8.69 -8.92
N VAL A 24 4.04 8.41 -8.01
CA VAL A 24 5.47 8.34 -8.35
C VAL A 24 5.72 7.23 -9.36
N PHE A 25 5.08 6.06 -9.18
CA PHE A 25 5.20 4.95 -10.13
C PHE A 25 4.68 5.31 -11.53
N SER A 26 3.58 6.04 -11.64
CA SER A 26 2.94 6.34 -12.92
C SER A 26 3.45 7.60 -13.62
N LYS A 27 3.94 8.59 -12.86
CA LYS A 27 4.30 9.93 -13.39
C LYS A 27 5.76 10.34 -13.15
N ASP A 28 6.52 9.54 -12.41
CA ASP A 28 7.91 9.83 -12.02
C ASP A 28 8.06 11.20 -11.30
N GLN A 29 7.02 11.59 -10.55
CA GLN A 29 6.98 12.86 -9.81
C GLN A 29 6.37 12.64 -8.42
N PHE A 30 7.00 13.20 -7.39
CA PHE A 30 6.46 13.19 -6.05
C PHE A 30 5.45 14.34 -5.87
N PRO A 31 4.21 14.07 -5.40
CA PRO A 31 3.22 15.11 -5.22
C PRO A 31 3.60 16.08 -4.09
N GLU A 32 3.58 17.38 -4.35
CA GLU A 32 3.91 18.42 -3.35
C GLU A 32 2.75 18.70 -2.38
N VAL A 33 1.52 18.39 -2.79
CA VAL A 33 0.30 18.67 -2.01
C VAL A 33 -0.36 17.36 -1.62
N TYR A 34 -0.63 17.20 -0.33
CA TYR A 34 -1.41 16.07 0.17
C TYR A 34 -2.91 16.36 0.02
N VAL A 35 -3.59 15.50 -0.73
CA VAL A 35 -5.06 15.47 -0.85
C VAL A 35 -5.53 14.09 -0.40
N PRO A 36 -6.42 13.99 0.63
CA PRO A 36 -6.95 12.71 1.06
C PRO A 36 -7.73 12.00 -0.06
N THR A 37 -7.37 10.75 -0.32
CA THR A 37 -8.01 9.92 -1.35
C THR A 37 -9.34 9.38 -0.86
N VAL A 38 -10.34 9.47 -1.73
CA VAL A 38 -11.61 8.72 -1.60
C VAL A 38 -11.50 7.44 -2.42
N PHE A 39 -11.27 7.61 -3.72
CA PHE A 39 -11.06 6.53 -4.67
C PHE A 39 -10.54 7.11 -5.99
N GLU A 40 -9.45 6.57 -6.54
CA GLU A 40 -8.93 6.97 -7.85
C GLU A 40 -8.47 5.75 -8.65
N ASN A 41 -8.65 5.83 -9.98
CA ASN A 41 -8.22 4.81 -10.91
C ASN A 41 -7.19 5.40 -11.87
N TYR A 42 -6.03 4.75 -11.94
CA TYR A 42 -4.97 5.09 -12.89
C TYR A 42 -4.71 3.90 -13.82
N ILE A 43 -4.24 4.20 -15.03
CA ILE A 43 -3.74 3.19 -15.97
C ILE A 43 -2.26 3.49 -16.19
N ALA A 44 -1.43 2.46 -16.06
CA ALA A 44 0.00 2.52 -16.36
C ALA A 44 0.36 1.39 -17.32
N ASP A 45 0.92 1.74 -18.47
CA ASP A 45 1.50 0.78 -19.40
C ASP A 45 2.95 0.53 -19.01
N ILE A 46 3.30 -0.73 -18.75
CA ILE A 46 4.64 -1.14 -18.37
C ILE A 46 5.12 -2.32 -19.21
N GLU A 47 6.45 -2.48 -19.27
CA GLU A 47 7.08 -3.66 -19.86
C GLU A 47 7.66 -4.54 -18.75
N VAL A 48 7.28 -5.83 -18.75
CA VAL A 48 7.80 -6.84 -17.83
C VAL A 48 8.24 -8.05 -18.64
N ASP A 49 9.52 -8.42 -18.55
CA ASP A 49 10.12 -9.54 -19.27
C ASP A 49 9.82 -9.52 -20.79
N GLY A 50 9.91 -8.32 -21.40
CA GLY A 50 9.63 -8.11 -22.83
C GLY A 50 8.15 -8.17 -23.22
N LYS A 51 7.23 -8.20 -22.24
CA LYS A 51 5.78 -8.21 -22.47
C LYS A 51 5.16 -6.89 -22.02
N GLN A 52 4.32 -6.33 -22.87
CA GLN A 52 3.51 -5.17 -22.54
C GLN A 52 2.36 -5.56 -21.61
N VAL A 53 2.27 -4.87 -20.48
CA VAL A 53 1.26 -5.06 -19.45
C VAL A 53 0.55 -3.73 -19.17
N GLU A 54 -0.76 -3.72 -19.31
CA GLU A 54 -1.61 -2.62 -18.83
C GLU A 54 -1.97 -2.88 -17.36
N LEU A 55 -1.47 -2.03 -16.46
CA LEU A 55 -1.83 -2.05 -15.05
C LEU A 55 -2.97 -1.07 -14.77
N ALA A 56 -4.11 -1.58 -14.34
CA ALA A 56 -5.16 -0.79 -13.71
C ALA A 56 -4.87 -0.66 -12.21
N LEU A 57 -4.47 0.53 -11.77
CA LEU A 57 -4.13 0.85 -10.38
C LEU A 57 -5.35 1.45 -9.69
N TRP A 58 -5.85 0.76 -8.67
CA TRP A 58 -7.02 1.16 -7.88
C TRP A 58 -6.56 1.70 -6.54
N ASP A 59 -6.53 3.02 -6.40
CA ASP A 59 -6.19 3.73 -5.16
C ASP A 59 -7.39 3.79 -4.21
N THR A 60 -7.16 3.48 -2.94
CA THR A 60 -8.24 3.39 -1.94
C THR A 60 -8.00 4.27 -0.73
N ALA A 61 -9.08 4.78 -0.15
CA ALA A 61 -9.05 5.47 1.13
C ALA A 61 -8.64 4.52 2.27
N GLY A 62 -7.73 4.99 3.13
CA GLY A 62 -7.28 4.24 4.31
C GLY A 62 -8.06 4.57 5.59
N GLN A 63 -8.92 5.58 5.56
CA GLN A 63 -9.72 6.01 6.69
C GLN A 63 -10.94 5.10 6.89
N GLU A 64 -11.36 4.94 8.14
CA GLU A 64 -12.50 4.11 8.53
C GLU A 64 -13.83 4.60 7.95
N ASP A 65 -13.96 5.91 7.72
CA ASP A 65 -15.13 6.52 7.07
C ASP A 65 -15.47 5.89 5.71
N TYR A 66 -14.48 5.25 5.06
CA TYR A 66 -14.62 4.60 3.76
C TYR A 66 -14.62 3.07 3.82
N ASP A 67 -14.65 2.45 5.01
CA ASP A 67 -14.62 0.98 5.17
C ASP A 67 -15.76 0.28 4.43
N ARG A 68 -16.93 0.93 4.27
CA ARG A 68 -18.06 0.38 3.50
C ARG A 68 -17.94 0.55 1.99
N LEU A 69 -17.14 1.52 1.55
CA LEU A 69 -16.96 1.83 0.12
C LEU A 69 -15.76 1.08 -0.47
N ARG A 70 -14.69 0.87 0.30
CA ARG A 70 -13.49 0.16 -0.12
C ARG A 70 -13.75 -1.23 -0.74
N PRO A 71 -14.71 -2.04 -0.24
CA PRO A 71 -15.01 -3.33 -0.84
C PRO A 71 -15.48 -3.28 -2.30
N LEU A 72 -16.00 -2.14 -2.75
CA LEU A 72 -16.39 -1.95 -4.15
C LEU A 72 -15.19 -1.94 -5.10
N SER A 73 -13.99 -1.73 -4.58
CA SER A 73 -12.73 -1.75 -5.35
C SER A 73 -12.18 -3.16 -5.57
N TYR A 74 -12.61 -4.17 -4.81
CA TYR A 74 -12.04 -5.52 -4.80
C TYR A 74 -12.44 -6.49 -5.92
N PRO A 75 -13.62 -6.40 -6.57
CA PRO A 75 -13.98 -7.32 -7.66
C PRO A 75 -12.92 -7.38 -8.75
N ASP A 76 -12.63 -8.59 -9.24
CA ASP A 76 -11.69 -8.86 -10.34
C ASP A 76 -10.24 -8.41 -10.08
N THR A 77 -9.81 -8.31 -8.81
CA THR A 77 -8.43 -7.94 -8.46
C THR A 77 -7.45 -9.07 -8.75
N ASP A 78 -6.35 -8.77 -9.45
CA ASP A 78 -5.28 -9.73 -9.73
C ASP A 78 -4.19 -9.73 -8.66
N VAL A 79 -3.94 -8.60 -8.00
CA VAL A 79 -2.91 -8.45 -6.96
C VAL A 79 -3.28 -7.34 -5.96
N ILE A 80 -2.94 -7.55 -4.69
CA ILE A 80 -3.09 -6.56 -3.62
C ILE A 80 -1.71 -6.02 -3.23
N LEU A 81 -1.56 -4.69 -3.20
CA LEU A 81 -0.49 -4.04 -2.45
C LEU A 81 -1.02 -3.65 -1.07
N MET A 82 -0.44 -4.22 -0.03
CA MET A 82 -0.81 -3.93 1.34
C MET A 82 0.28 -3.07 1.98
N CYS A 83 -0.05 -1.83 2.31
CA CYS A 83 0.93 -0.81 2.68
C CYS A 83 0.87 -0.45 4.16
N PHE A 84 2.05 -0.24 4.75
CA PHE A 84 2.26 0.45 6.01
C PHE A 84 3.34 1.52 5.82
N SER A 85 3.54 2.43 6.78
CA SER A 85 4.63 3.41 6.73
C SER A 85 5.65 3.24 7.86
N ILE A 86 6.91 3.52 7.55
CA ILE A 86 8.03 3.32 8.49
C ILE A 86 7.99 4.27 9.69
N ASP A 87 7.37 5.44 9.51
CA ASP A 87 7.14 6.46 10.53
C ASP A 87 5.88 6.22 11.37
N SER A 88 5.13 5.14 11.11
CA SER A 88 3.91 4.81 11.87
C SER A 88 3.87 3.32 12.22
N PRO A 89 4.35 2.94 13.41
CA PRO A 89 4.31 1.56 13.91
C PRO A 89 2.90 0.97 13.94
N ASP A 90 1.90 1.76 14.35
CA ASP A 90 0.49 1.36 14.36
C ASP A 90 0.04 0.87 12.96
N SER A 91 0.51 1.52 11.89
CA SER A 91 0.14 1.11 10.53
C SER A 91 0.64 -0.28 10.14
N LEU A 92 1.73 -0.75 10.77
CA LEU A 92 2.23 -2.12 10.60
C LEU A 92 1.45 -3.10 11.49
N GLU A 93 1.10 -2.70 12.72
CA GLU A 93 0.28 -3.52 13.62
C GLU A 93 -1.13 -3.76 13.06
N ASN A 94 -1.69 -2.76 12.37
CA ASN A 94 -2.98 -2.86 11.67
C ASN A 94 -2.97 -3.84 10.49
N ILE A 95 -1.81 -4.27 9.98
CA ILE A 95 -1.70 -5.22 8.86
C ILE A 95 -2.35 -6.56 9.22
N PRO A 96 -1.93 -7.29 10.26
CA PRO A 96 -2.58 -8.53 10.66
C PRO A 96 -3.96 -8.32 11.31
N GLU A 97 -4.20 -7.18 11.97
CA GLU A 97 -5.43 -6.95 12.74
C GLU A 97 -6.62 -6.50 11.90
N LYS A 98 -6.38 -5.67 10.87
CA LYS A 98 -7.41 -5.06 10.04
C LYS A 98 -7.30 -5.47 8.57
N TRP A 99 -6.16 -5.17 7.95
CA TRP A 99 -6.02 -5.25 6.48
C TRP A 99 -5.99 -6.68 5.97
N THR A 100 -5.31 -7.58 6.67
CA THR A 100 -5.24 -9.00 6.30
C THR A 100 -6.61 -9.68 6.39
N PRO A 101 -7.38 -9.55 7.49
CA PRO A 101 -8.74 -10.08 7.56
C PRO A 101 -9.67 -9.54 6.47
N GLU A 102 -9.64 -8.23 6.23
CA GLU A 102 -10.48 -7.59 5.21
C GLU A 102 -10.17 -8.13 3.81
N VAL A 103 -8.89 -8.10 3.41
CA VAL A 103 -8.47 -8.59 2.09
C VAL A 103 -8.74 -10.08 1.94
N LYS A 104 -8.50 -10.90 2.96
CA LYS A 104 -8.82 -12.34 2.88
C LYS A 104 -10.32 -12.62 2.80
N HIS A 105 -11.17 -11.73 3.32
CA HIS A 105 -12.61 -11.86 3.20
C HIS A 105 -13.10 -11.61 1.76
N PHE A 106 -12.64 -10.53 1.12
CA PHE A 106 -13.10 -10.13 -0.21
C PHE A 106 -12.28 -10.72 -1.38
N CYS A 107 -11.00 -11.04 -1.13
CA CYS A 107 -10.03 -11.48 -2.13
C CYS A 107 -9.27 -12.75 -1.67
N PRO A 108 -9.96 -13.86 -1.34
CA PRO A 108 -9.35 -15.00 -0.64
C PRO A 108 -8.18 -15.68 -1.37
N ASN A 109 -8.14 -15.58 -2.70
CA ASN A 109 -7.13 -16.25 -3.56
C ASN A 109 -6.20 -15.26 -4.27
N VAL A 110 -6.29 -13.97 -3.94
CA VAL A 110 -5.49 -12.93 -4.61
C VAL A 110 -4.15 -12.80 -3.89
N PRO A 111 -3.01 -12.81 -4.61
CA PRO A 111 -1.70 -12.63 -4.01
C PRO A 111 -1.57 -11.24 -3.36
N ILE A 112 -0.92 -11.21 -2.20
CA ILE A 112 -0.67 -9.98 -1.42
C ILE A 112 0.83 -9.70 -1.41
N ILE A 113 1.21 -8.47 -1.74
CA ILE A 113 2.56 -7.94 -1.57
C ILE A 113 2.53 -6.93 -0.44
N LEU A 114 3.30 -7.18 0.62
CA LEU A 114 3.47 -6.24 1.72
C LEU A 114 4.51 -5.16 1.36
N VAL A 115 4.16 -3.89 1.57
CA VAL A 115 4.99 -2.75 1.17
C VAL A 115 5.17 -1.80 2.35
N GLY A 116 6.43 -1.52 2.70
CA GLY A 116 6.80 -0.51 3.71
C GLY A 116 7.18 0.81 3.05
N ASN A 117 6.31 1.81 3.18
CA ASN A 117 6.49 3.15 2.60
C ASN A 117 7.33 4.08 3.50
N LYS A 118 7.72 5.23 2.93
CA LYS A 118 8.50 6.29 3.60
C LYS A 118 9.86 5.81 4.13
N LYS A 119 10.60 5.07 3.29
CA LYS A 119 11.91 4.49 3.63
C LYS A 119 12.93 5.54 4.03
N ASP A 120 12.88 6.70 3.40
CA ASP A 120 13.68 7.88 3.71
C ASP A 120 13.62 8.27 5.20
N LEU A 121 12.46 8.13 5.85
CA LEU A 121 12.27 8.49 7.26
C LEU A 121 12.90 7.50 8.26
N ARG A 122 13.40 6.35 7.79
CA ARG A 122 14.04 5.34 8.66
C ARG A 122 15.27 5.88 9.39
N GLN A 123 16.04 6.75 8.74
CA GLN A 123 17.25 7.32 9.34
C GLN A 123 17.06 8.79 9.71
N ASP A 124 15.86 9.34 9.51
CA ASP A 124 15.55 10.71 9.87
C ASP A 124 15.53 10.88 11.40
N GLU A 125 16.38 11.79 11.90
CA GLU A 125 16.53 12.02 13.34
C GLU A 125 15.25 12.59 13.95
N HIS A 126 14.54 13.44 13.23
CA HIS A 126 13.33 14.06 13.73
C HIS A 126 12.24 13.00 13.96
N THR A 127 12.00 12.16 12.96
CA THR A 127 11.06 11.03 13.04
C THR A 127 11.42 10.10 14.20
N ARG A 128 12.70 9.74 14.35
CA ARG A 128 13.17 8.90 15.47
C ARG A 128 12.90 9.53 16.83
N ARG A 129 13.09 10.84 16.95
CA ARG A 129 12.82 11.57 18.20
C ARG A 129 11.33 11.61 18.52
N GLU A 130 10.48 11.84 17.53
CA GLU A 130 9.02 11.85 17.74
C GLU A 130 8.50 10.46 18.15
N LEU A 131 8.94 9.39 17.48
CA LEU A 131 8.57 8.02 17.86
C LEU A 131 9.05 7.68 19.28
N ALA A 132 10.28 8.05 19.63
CA ALA A 132 10.81 7.83 20.99
C ALA A 132 9.98 8.55 22.07
N LYS A 133 9.46 9.76 21.80
CA LYS A 133 8.55 10.46 22.72
C LYS A 133 7.25 9.68 22.93
N MET A 134 6.75 9.04 21.89
CA MET A 134 5.57 8.19 21.92
C MET A 134 5.87 6.77 22.46
N LYS A 135 7.12 6.49 22.85
CA LYS A 135 7.61 5.17 23.28
C LYS A 135 7.43 4.08 22.22
N GLN A 136 7.49 4.47 20.95
CA GLN A 136 7.43 3.56 19.83
C GLN A 136 8.79 3.45 19.16
N ASP A 137 9.09 2.25 18.63
CA ASP A 137 10.24 2.03 17.77
C ASP A 137 9.80 2.04 16.31
N GLN A 138 10.68 2.43 15.40
CA GLN A 138 10.40 2.33 13.96
C GLN A 138 10.07 0.90 13.55
N CYS A 139 9.27 0.77 12.50
CA CYS A 139 9.00 -0.51 11.84
C CYS A 139 10.30 -1.17 11.36
N LEU A 140 10.86 -2.06 12.19
CA LEU A 140 11.96 -2.92 11.82
C LEU A 140 11.42 -3.95 10.84
N TRP A 141 12.14 -4.17 9.73
CA TRP A 141 11.90 -5.37 8.93
C TRP A 141 11.99 -6.54 9.90
N LEU A 142 10.92 -7.32 10.05
CA LEU A 142 10.92 -8.53 10.86
C LEU A 142 11.46 -9.67 9.98
N PRO A 143 12.67 -10.21 10.25
CA PRO A 143 12.93 -11.61 9.90
C PRO A 143 11.95 -12.58 10.60
N ARG A 144 11.09 -12.10 11.50
CA ARG A 144 10.16 -12.91 12.30
C ARG A 144 8.75 -13.06 11.74
N VAL A 145 8.35 -12.35 10.68
CA VAL A 145 6.95 -12.41 10.16
C VAL A 145 6.78 -13.34 8.97
N LEU A 146 7.85 -13.65 8.25
CA LEU A 146 7.89 -14.79 7.35
C LEU A 146 8.72 -15.84 8.06
N GLY A 147 8.08 -16.88 8.60
CA GLY A 147 8.77 -18.04 9.13
C GLY A 147 9.78 -18.53 8.12
N GLN A 148 11.05 -18.23 8.38
CA GLN A 148 12.16 -18.99 7.85
C GLN A 148 12.47 -20.00 8.94
N ASP A 149 12.29 -21.28 8.59
CA ASP A 149 12.91 -22.41 9.26
C ASP A 149 14.44 -22.21 9.41
#